data_AF-A0A061QRY2-F1
#
_entry.id   AF-A0A061QRY2-F1
#
_cell.length_a   1.000
_cell.length_b   1.000
_cell.length_c   1.000
_cell.angle_alpha   90.00
_cell.angle_beta   90.00
_cell.angle_gamma   90.00
#
_symmetry.space_group_name_H-M   'P 1'
#
loop_
_entity.id
_entity.type
_entity.pdbx_description
1 polymer ?
#
loop_
_entity_poly.entity_id
_entity_poly.type
_entity_poly.pdbx_seq_one_letter_code
_entity_poly.pdbx_strand_id
1 'polypeptide(L)'
;LPAQWSALRGVTRMRLNNNFLGGLLPPAWSSLQEVRDMRLGGNSFAGTLPPEWSGLRSALDDGFRELMDPPLSEVDALLALKNQQQSGTFLDWGSMKPKCEWTGVRCNTDGNVSRLGIG
;
A
#
# COMPACT_ATOMS: atom_id res chain seq x y z
N LEU A 1 -3.18 15.69 10.03
CA LEU A 1 -4.12 16.38 9.11
C LEU A 1 -5.55 16.39 9.66
N PRO A 2 -6.45 17.31 9.28
CA PRO A 2 -7.81 17.39 9.82
C PRO A 2 -8.72 16.27 9.30
N ALA A 3 -9.41 15.57 10.21
CA ALA A 3 -10.38 14.54 9.84
C ALA A 3 -11.61 15.12 9.11
N GLN A 4 -11.91 16.40 9.32
CA GLN A 4 -13.06 17.12 8.76
C GLN A 4 -13.03 17.20 7.22
N TRP A 5 -11.84 17.05 6.61
CA TRP A 5 -11.72 17.06 5.14
C TRP A 5 -12.40 15.85 4.48
N SER A 6 -12.76 14.82 5.27
CA SER A 6 -13.68 13.74 4.84
C SER A 6 -15.03 14.24 4.28
N ALA A 7 -15.43 15.48 4.59
CA ALA A 7 -16.62 16.09 4.01
C ALA A 7 -16.47 16.47 2.53
N LEU A 8 -15.24 16.53 1.99
CA LEU A 8 -14.93 16.94 0.62
C LEU A 8 -15.15 15.79 -0.39
N ARG A 9 -16.34 15.18 -0.38
CA ARG A 9 -16.64 13.95 -1.14
C ARG A 9 -16.51 14.05 -2.66
N GLY A 10 -16.57 15.28 -3.21
CA GLY A 10 -16.41 15.53 -4.65
C GLY A 10 -14.98 15.81 -5.10
N VAL A 11 -13.98 15.72 -4.21
CA VAL A 11 -12.60 16.03 -4.57
C VAL A 11 -11.99 14.91 -5.40
N THR A 12 -11.48 15.25 -6.58
CA THR A 12 -10.88 14.28 -7.51
C THR A 12 -9.36 14.34 -7.53
N ARG A 13 -8.77 15.48 -7.15
CA ARG A 13 -7.33 15.71 -7.13
C ARG A 13 -6.94 16.43 -5.85
N MET A 14 -5.97 15.88 -5.13
CA MET A 14 -5.45 16.42 -3.86
C MET A 14 -3.92 16.42 -3.89
N ARG A 15 -3.33 17.58 -4.20
CA ARG A 15 -1.88 17.75 -4.33
C ARG A 15 -1.36 18.58 -3.16
N LEU A 16 -0.76 17.91 -2.18
CA LEU A 16 -0.23 18.50 -0.95
C LEU A 16 1.27 18.19 -0.77
N ASN A 17 1.91 17.67 -1.81
CA ASN A 17 3.32 17.26 -1.80
C ASN A 17 4.28 18.45 -1.58
N ASN A 18 5.47 18.17 -1.06
CA ASN A 18 6.54 19.16 -0.81
C ASN A 18 6.16 20.27 0.17
N ASN A 19 5.59 19.90 1.31
CA ASN A 19 5.27 20.81 2.40
C ASN A 19 5.88 20.29 3.73
N PHE A 20 5.61 20.99 4.82
CA PHE A 20 6.00 20.58 6.17
C PHE A 20 4.84 19.91 6.93
N LEU A 21 3.91 19.26 6.21
CA LEU A 21 2.78 18.57 6.85
C LEU A 21 3.28 17.34 7.59
N GLY A 22 2.70 17.03 8.74
CA GLY A 22 3.11 15.88 9.52
C GLY A 22 2.02 15.29 10.41
N GLY A 23 2.44 14.38 11.28
CA GLY A 23 1.56 13.55 12.10
C GLY A 23 1.00 12.36 11.31
N LEU A 24 -0.05 11.73 11.85
CA LEU A 24 -0.69 10.57 11.26
C LEU A 24 -1.66 10.96 10.14
N LEU A 25 -1.82 10.04 9.17
CA LEU A 25 -2.81 10.13 8.11
C LEU A 25 -4.21 9.85 8.69
N PRO A 26 -5.25 10.66 8.39
CA PRO A 26 -6.57 10.47 9.00
C PRO A 26 -7.32 9.27 8.40
N PRO A 27 -7.71 8.25 9.17
CA PRO A 27 -8.51 7.14 8.66
C PRO A 27 -9.82 7.57 8.01
N ALA A 28 -10.45 8.65 8.52
CA ALA A 28 -11.70 9.21 8.01
C ALA A 28 -11.65 9.67 6.53
N TRP A 29 -10.45 9.89 5.99
CA TRP A 29 -10.29 10.24 4.57
C TRP A 29 -10.66 9.10 3.62
N SER A 30 -10.86 7.87 4.13
CA SER A 30 -11.44 6.76 3.38
C SER A 30 -12.79 7.10 2.71
N SER A 31 -13.49 8.12 3.18
CA SER A 31 -14.73 8.65 2.56
C SER A 31 -14.51 9.44 1.26
N LEU A 32 -13.26 9.78 0.89
CA LEU A 32 -12.91 10.53 -0.31
C LEU A 32 -12.86 9.66 -1.57
N GLN A 33 -13.97 8.98 -1.86
CA GLN A 33 -14.08 7.94 -2.89
C GLN A 33 -13.85 8.43 -4.33
N GLU A 34 -13.97 9.73 -4.58
CA GLU A 34 -13.78 10.31 -5.92
C GLU A 34 -12.32 10.68 -6.24
N VAL A 35 -11.39 10.54 -5.28
CA VAL A 35 -9.99 10.94 -5.49
C VAL A 35 -9.31 9.99 -6.46
N ARG A 36 -8.66 10.57 -7.48
CA ARG A 36 -7.90 9.85 -8.53
C ARG A 36 -6.42 10.22 -8.59
N ASP A 37 -6.02 11.36 -8.01
CA ASP A 37 -4.63 11.83 -7.93
C ASP A 37 -4.40 12.46 -6.56
N MET A 38 -3.71 11.74 -5.68
CA MET A 38 -3.38 12.13 -4.31
C MET A 38 -1.87 12.15 -4.13
N ARG A 39 -1.29 13.35 -4.06
CA ARG A 39 0.16 13.54 -3.89
C ARG A 39 0.46 14.06 -2.49
N LEU A 40 1.05 13.20 -1.66
CA LEU A 40 1.42 13.51 -0.27
C LEU A 40 2.93 13.43 -0.01
N GLY A 41 3.73 12.99 -0.99
CA GLY A 41 5.18 12.86 -0.86
C GLY A 41 5.91 14.17 -0.54
N GLY A 42 7.12 14.09 0.01
CA GLY A 42 7.88 15.27 0.42
C GLY A 42 7.26 16.02 1.61
N ASN A 43 6.66 15.29 2.55
CA ASN A 43 6.14 15.78 3.82
C ASN A 43 6.75 14.97 4.98
N SER A 44 6.46 15.35 6.22
CA SER A 44 6.92 14.71 7.45
C SER A 44 5.82 13.87 8.12
N PHE A 45 5.05 13.11 7.33
CA PHE A 45 4.05 12.18 7.86
C PHE A 45 4.72 11.05 8.64
N ALA A 46 4.04 10.56 9.67
CA ALA A 46 4.50 9.47 10.52
C ALA A 46 3.53 8.29 10.48
N GLY A 47 4.00 7.12 10.91
CA GLY A 47 3.21 5.89 10.89
C GLY A 47 3.12 5.28 9.49
N THR A 48 2.02 4.56 9.23
CA THR A 48 1.78 3.84 7.97
C THR A 48 0.49 4.32 7.33
N LEU A 49 0.21 3.89 6.10
CA LEU A 49 -1.11 4.06 5.49
C LEU A 49 -2.18 3.44 6.40
N PRO A 50 -3.28 4.17 6.71
CA PRO A 50 -4.41 3.59 7.42
C PRO A 50 -5.02 2.45 6.61
N PRO A 51 -5.39 1.30 7.22
CA PRO A 51 -6.02 0.20 6.48
C PRO A 51 -7.34 0.61 5.79
N GLU A 52 -8.03 1.62 6.30
CA GLU A 52 -9.24 2.19 5.70
C GLU A 52 -8.98 2.88 4.36
N TRP A 53 -7.72 3.19 4.02
CA TRP A 53 -7.34 3.81 2.75
C TRP A 53 -7.20 2.79 1.61
N SER A 54 -7.67 1.56 1.76
CA SER A 54 -7.65 0.54 0.69
C SER A 54 -8.22 1.07 -0.64
N GLY A 55 -9.32 1.81 -0.60
CA GLY A 55 -9.93 2.45 -1.78
C GLY A 55 -9.18 3.67 -2.32
N LEU A 56 -8.31 4.29 -1.53
CA LEU A 56 -7.47 5.43 -1.93
C LEU A 56 -6.11 5.01 -2.48
N ARG A 57 -5.71 3.75 -2.26
CA ARG A 57 -4.36 3.26 -2.55
C ARG A 57 -3.97 3.42 -4.02
N SER A 58 -4.92 3.30 -4.94
CA SER A 58 -4.71 3.48 -6.38
C SER A 58 -4.55 4.95 -6.80
N ALA A 59 -4.97 5.90 -5.97
CA ALA A 59 -4.82 7.33 -6.23
C ALA A 59 -3.51 7.92 -5.68
N LEU A 60 -2.80 7.19 -4.81
CA LEU A 60 -1.53 7.62 -4.24
C LEU A 60 -0.40 7.53 -5.26
N ASP A 61 0.54 8.46 -5.16
CA ASP A 61 1.84 8.33 -5.84
C ASP A 61 2.60 7.10 -5.32
N ASP A 62 3.22 6.35 -6.24
CA ASP A 62 3.91 5.09 -5.93
C ASP A 62 5.02 5.28 -4.89
N GLY A 63 5.78 6.37 -4.96
CA GLY A 63 6.86 6.63 -4.00
C GLY A 63 6.34 6.88 -2.59
N PHE A 64 5.21 7.58 -2.45
CA PHE A 64 4.58 7.77 -1.14
C PHE A 64 3.99 6.48 -0.59
N ARG A 65 3.34 5.69 -1.45
CA ARG A 65 2.75 4.40 -1.08
C ARG A 65 3.81 3.42 -0.60
N GLU A 66 4.95 3.33 -1.28
CA GLU A 66 6.06 2.46 -0.88
C GLU A 66 6.68 2.88 0.46
N LEU A 67 6.83 4.18 0.71
CA LEU A 67 7.40 4.70 1.96
C LEU A 67 6.49 4.50 3.18
N MET A 68 5.17 4.55 2.97
CA MET A 68 4.17 4.53 4.06
C MET A 68 3.41 3.20 4.15
N ASP A 69 3.60 2.26 3.22
CA ASP A 69 3.06 0.91 3.37
C ASP A 69 3.64 0.29 4.69
N PRO A 70 2.84 -0.47 5.46
CA PRO A 70 3.28 -1.02 6.73
C PRO A 70 4.60 -1.81 6.63
N PRO A 71 5.49 -1.70 7.64
CA PRO A 71 6.74 -2.46 7.65
C PRO A 71 6.41 -3.94 7.71
N LEU A 72 6.90 -4.69 6.72
CA LEU A 72 6.43 -5.99 6.25
C LEU A 72 5.26 -5.88 5.27
N SER A 73 5.59 -5.45 4.05
CA SER A 73 4.75 -5.78 2.92
C SER A 73 4.60 -7.30 2.85
N GLU A 74 3.49 -7.78 2.27
CA GLU A 74 3.35 -9.21 2.03
C GLU A 74 4.52 -9.76 1.22
N VAL A 75 5.14 -8.94 0.36
CA VAL A 75 6.38 -9.28 -0.36
C VAL A 75 7.53 -9.57 0.61
N ASP A 76 7.78 -8.72 1.59
CA ASP A 76 8.87 -8.93 2.55
C ASP A 76 8.64 -10.17 3.41
N ALA A 77 7.40 -10.41 3.83
CA ALA A 77 7.03 -11.63 4.55
C ALA A 77 7.24 -12.88 3.69
N LEU A 78 6.92 -12.82 2.40
CA LEU A 78 7.15 -13.90 1.45
C LEU A 78 8.64 -14.13 1.17
N LEU A 79 9.43 -13.06 1.01
CA LEU A 79 10.87 -13.17 0.82
C LEU A 79 11.59 -13.68 2.07
N ALA A 80 11.11 -13.31 3.27
CA ALA A 80 11.58 -13.89 4.51
C ALA A 80 11.29 -15.41 4.57
N LEU A 81 10.09 -15.83 4.17
CA LEU A 81 9.74 -17.26 4.08
C LEU A 81 10.61 -18.00 3.05
N LYS A 82 10.84 -17.42 1.87
CA LYS A 82 11.75 -17.96 0.85
C LYS A 82 13.15 -18.19 1.42
N ASN A 83 13.69 -17.24 2.18
CA ASN A 83 15.02 -17.36 2.77
C ASN A 83 15.12 -18.44 3.87
N GLN A 84 14.00 -18.84 4.48
CA GLN A 84 13.95 -19.94 5.45
C GLN A 84 13.88 -21.31 4.78
N GLN A 85 13.33 -21.40 3.57
CA GLN A 85 13.20 -22.64 2.81
C GLN A 85 14.41 -22.82 1.90
N GLN A 86 15.32 -23.74 2.23
CA GLN A 86 16.50 -24.08 1.42
C GLN A 86 16.18 -24.83 0.11
N SER A 87 14.89 -25.02 -0.19
CA SER A 87 14.42 -25.70 -1.39
C SER A 87 14.20 -24.67 -2.50
N GLY A 88 14.73 -24.92 -3.70
CA GLY A 88 14.56 -24.08 -4.89
C GLY A 88 13.13 -23.97 -5.42
N THR A 89 12.12 -24.07 -4.55
CA THR A 89 10.70 -24.11 -4.83
C THR A 89 10.14 -22.72 -5.17
N PHE A 90 10.82 -21.64 -4.76
CA PHE A 90 10.33 -20.25 -4.88
C PHE A 90 11.24 -19.37 -5.77
N LEU A 91 11.65 -19.89 -6.94
CA LEU A 91 12.63 -19.20 -7.80
C LEU A 91 12.13 -17.85 -8.32
N ASP A 92 10.84 -17.73 -8.62
CA ASP A 92 10.22 -16.53 -9.20
C ASP A 92 9.77 -15.49 -8.15
N TRP A 93 9.80 -15.85 -6.86
CA TRP A 93 9.54 -14.91 -5.77
C TRP A 93 10.64 -13.85 -5.70
N GLY A 94 10.25 -12.57 -5.71
CA GLY A 94 11.17 -11.44 -5.79
C GLY A 94 11.62 -11.09 -7.22
N SER A 95 11.02 -11.70 -8.25
CA SER A 95 11.21 -11.29 -9.64
C SER A 95 10.46 -9.99 -9.96
N MET A 96 10.61 -9.48 -11.19
CA MET A 96 9.87 -8.31 -11.68
C MET A 96 8.35 -8.54 -11.79
N LYS A 97 7.89 -9.78 -11.63
CA LYS A 97 6.45 -10.08 -11.65
C LYS A 97 5.78 -9.58 -10.37
N PRO A 98 4.51 -9.12 -10.45
CA PRO A 98 3.71 -8.85 -9.26
C PRO A 98 3.67 -10.06 -8.32
N LYS A 99 3.64 -9.82 -7.00
CA LYS A 99 3.61 -10.88 -5.98
C LYS A 99 2.51 -11.93 -6.19
N CYS A 100 1.37 -11.51 -6.74
CA CYS A 100 0.22 -12.38 -7.00
C CYS A 100 0.40 -13.29 -8.23
N GLU A 101 1.45 -13.06 -9.03
CA GLU A 101 1.85 -13.91 -10.15
C GLU A 101 2.99 -14.86 -9.79
N TRP A 102 3.51 -14.77 -8.56
CA TRP A 102 4.52 -15.69 -8.09
C TRP A 102 3.93 -17.08 -7.87
N THR A 103 4.73 -18.09 -8.19
CA THR A 103 4.33 -19.50 -8.12
C THR A 103 3.89 -19.83 -6.69
N GLY A 104 2.65 -20.32 -6.53
CA GLY A 104 2.11 -20.70 -5.23
C GLY A 104 1.52 -19.54 -4.41
N VAL A 105 1.59 -18.29 -4.87
CA VAL A 105 0.94 -17.15 -4.21
C VAL A 105 -0.42 -16.90 -4.84
N ARG A 106 -1.48 -16.81 -4.01
CA ARG A 106 -2.82 -16.41 -4.48
C ARG A 106 -3.32 -15.20 -3.72
N CYS A 107 -3.69 -14.16 -4.45
CA CYS A 107 -4.28 -12.97 -3.88
C CYS A 107 -5.81 -12.97 -3.93
N ASN A 108 -6.44 -12.21 -3.03
CA ASN A 108 -7.86 -11.88 -3.08
C ASN A 108 -8.13 -10.75 -4.10
N THR A 109 -9.38 -10.31 -4.19
CA THR A 109 -9.82 -9.22 -5.09
C THR A 109 -9.17 -7.87 -4.78
N ASP A 110 -8.64 -7.69 -3.57
CA ASP A 110 -7.99 -6.46 -3.12
C ASP A 110 -6.47 -6.48 -3.40
N GLY A 111 -5.96 -7.56 -4.00
CA GLY A 111 -4.54 -7.73 -4.30
C GLY A 111 -3.68 -8.13 -3.09
N ASN A 112 -4.31 -8.59 -2.00
CA ASN A 112 -3.64 -9.10 -0.81
C ASN A 112 -3.49 -10.62 -0.87
N VAL A 113 -2.36 -11.14 -0.41
CA VAL A 113 -2.06 -12.57 -0.33
C VAL A 113 -3.07 -13.25 0.58
N SER A 114 -3.82 -14.18 0.00
CA SER A 114 -4.91 -14.91 0.65
C SER A 114 -4.58 -16.38 0.90
N ARG A 115 -3.71 -16.97 0.08
CA ARG A 115 -3.22 -18.36 0.24
C ARG A 115 -1.81 -18.53 -0.29
N LEU A 116 -1.08 -19.43 0.35
CA LEU A 116 0.21 -19.95 -0.10
C LEU A 116 0.10 -21.46 -0.32
N GLY A 117 0.58 -21.93 -1.46
CA GLY A 117 0.60 -23.35 -1.80
C GLY A 117 1.96 -23.74 -2.36
N ILE A 118 2.61 -24.69 -1.72
CA ILE A 118 3.72 -25.46 -2.27
C ILE A 118 3.11 -26.67 -2.97
N GLY A 119 3.23 -26.74 -4.29
CA GLY A 119 2.91 -27.95 -5.05
C GLY A 119 4.03 -28.98 -4.87
#